data_AF-A0A1V9XY02-F1
#
_entry.id   AF-A0A1V9XY02-F1
#
_cell.length_a   1.000
_cell.length_b   1.000
_cell.length_c   1.000
_cell.angle_alpha   90.00
_cell.angle_beta   90.00
_cell.angle_gamma   90.00
#
_symmetry.space_group_name_H-M   'P 1'
#
loop_
_entity.id
_entity.type
_entity.pdbx_description
1 polymer ?
#
loop_
_entity_poly.entity_id
_entity_poly.type
_entity_poly.pdbx_seq_one_letter_code
_entity_poly.pdbx_strand_id
1 'polypeptide(L)'
;MFLYLFIRLTEEIEDFYKYISPTKAEHDARNIIVHRIKKIIKDEWPHAQLEVFGSFRTDLYLPTGDIDLVIKGNWGQIPPLYDLERLLIDREVCDRPSLRVLDKATVPLIKFRDRYTEIAVDISLNQVNCVKAAEFVSDSCLQFPCLSPLTMVLKQFLSERNLNEVFFGGLSSYSLVLMILNFLLLHNDKDMVRSPKANLGQLLLDFLDLFGDKFDYEKYGECKFVQ
;
A
#
# COMPACT_ATOMS: atom_id res chain seq x y z
N MET A 1 9.05 22.08 28.13
CA MET A 1 8.06 22.42 27.09
C MET A 1 8.17 21.49 25.88
N PHE A 2 9.33 21.37 25.24
CA PHE A 2 9.53 20.45 24.10
C PHE A 2 9.31 18.97 24.39
N LEU A 3 9.79 18.45 25.52
CA LEU A 3 9.57 17.03 25.88
C LEU A 3 8.07 16.65 25.98
N TYR A 4 7.25 17.58 26.46
CA TYR A 4 5.81 17.37 26.63
C TYR A 4 5.06 17.40 25.30
N LEU A 5 5.58 18.13 24.30
CA LEU A 5 5.04 18.16 22.94
C LEU A 5 5.24 16.80 22.26
N PHE A 6 6.44 16.22 22.33
CA PHE A 6 6.73 14.93 21.70
C PHE A 6 5.94 13.77 22.31
N ILE A 7 5.72 13.80 23.63
CA ILE A 7 4.90 12.79 24.32
C ILE A 7 3.45 12.87 23.83
N ARG A 8 2.86 14.07 23.84
CA ARG A 8 1.46 14.26 23.36
C ARG A 8 1.29 13.88 21.90
N LEU A 9 2.23 14.28 21.05
CA LEU A 9 2.20 13.92 19.63
C LEU A 9 2.34 12.39 19.45
N THR A 10 3.15 11.73 20.28
CA THR A 10 3.25 10.26 20.26
C THR A 10 1.90 9.62 20.60
N GLU A 11 1.25 10.07 21.68
CA GLU A 11 -0.09 9.59 22.08
C GLU A 11 -1.13 9.81 20.96
N GLU A 12 -1.16 10.99 20.34
CA GLU A 12 -2.07 11.29 19.22
C GLU A 12 -1.80 10.42 17.99
N ILE A 13 -0.53 10.12 17.67
CA ILE A 13 -0.18 9.22 16.57
C ILE A 13 -0.65 7.79 16.87
N GLU A 14 -0.48 7.31 18.10
CA GLU A 14 -0.94 5.98 18.51
C GLU A 14 -2.46 5.88 18.45
N ASP A 15 -3.18 6.88 18.96
CA ASP A 15 -4.64 6.94 18.93
C ASP A 15 -5.16 7.03 17.50
N PHE A 16 -4.56 7.87 16.66
CA PHE A 16 -4.91 7.97 15.25
C PHE A 16 -4.67 6.64 14.53
N TYR A 17 -3.49 6.04 14.68
CA TYR A 17 -3.15 4.75 14.07
C TYR A 17 -4.16 3.68 14.47
N LYS A 18 -4.50 3.57 15.75
CA LYS A 18 -5.51 2.64 16.24
C LYS A 18 -6.90 2.93 15.67
N TYR A 19 -7.28 4.20 15.53
CA TYR A 19 -8.57 4.60 14.99
C TYR A 19 -8.73 4.25 13.51
N ILE A 20 -7.68 4.48 12.70
CA ILE A 20 -7.74 4.23 11.25
C ILE A 20 -7.29 2.83 10.84
N SER A 21 -6.70 2.07 11.76
CA SER A 21 -6.34 0.67 11.49
C SER A 21 -7.60 -0.13 11.17
N PRO A 22 -7.54 -1.04 10.19
CA PRO A 22 -8.70 -1.81 9.78
C PRO A 22 -9.23 -2.67 10.92
N THR A 23 -10.55 -2.59 11.13
CA THR A 23 -11.23 -3.52 12.00
C THR A 23 -11.29 -4.90 11.36
N LYS A 24 -11.48 -5.94 12.19
CA LYS A 24 -11.69 -7.30 11.70
C LYS A 24 -12.83 -7.39 10.67
N ALA A 25 -13.94 -6.67 10.90
CA ALA A 25 -15.09 -6.69 10.00
C ALA A 25 -14.76 -6.06 8.63
N GLU A 26 -14.01 -4.96 8.59
CA GLU A 26 -13.58 -4.33 7.34
C GLU A 26 -12.56 -5.18 6.58
N HIS A 27 -11.65 -5.83 7.31
CA HIS A 27 -10.69 -6.77 6.71
C HIS A 27 -11.42 -8.02 6.17
N ASP A 28 -12.41 -8.56 6.89
CA ASP A 28 -13.24 -9.69 6.45
C ASP A 28 -14.09 -9.32 5.23
N ALA A 29 -14.63 -8.10 5.16
CA ALA A 29 -15.37 -7.61 3.99
C ALA A 29 -14.49 -7.60 2.72
N ARG A 30 -13.24 -7.13 2.83
CA ARG A 30 -12.26 -7.20 1.73
C ARG A 30 -11.96 -8.65 1.33
N ASN A 31 -11.80 -9.54 2.30
CA ASN A 31 -11.56 -10.96 2.03
C ASN A 31 -12.72 -11.65 1.29
N ILE A 32 -13.97 -11.24 1.53
CA ILE A 32 -15.13 -11.74 0.78
C ILE A 32 -15.01 -11.37 -0.72
N ILE A 33 -14.61 -10.13 -1.02
CA ILE A 33 -14.38 -9.66 -2.40
C ILE A 33 -13.28 -10.48 -3.05
N VAL A 34 -12.14 -10.64 -2.37
CA VAL A 34 -11.02 -11.45 -2.86
C VAL A 34 -11.44 -12.89 -3.13
N HIS A 35 -12.21 -13.51 -2.23
CA HIS A 35 -12.68 -14.87 -2.40
C HIS A 35 -13.61 -15.02 -3.60
N ARG A 36 -14.53 -14.07 -3.80
CA ARG A 36 -15.45 -14.07 -4.96
C ARG A 36 -14.69 -13.93 -6.28
N ILE A 37 -13.75 -12.99 -6.35
CA ILE A 37 -12.88 -12.82 -7.53
C ILE A 37 -12.06 -14.08 -7.76
N LYS A 38 -11.45 -14.66 -6.72
CA LYS A 38 -10.65 -15.88 -6.81
C LYS A 38 -11.43 -17.05 -7.40
N LYS A 39 -12.70 -17.20 -7.03
CA LYS A 39 -13.58 -18.22 -7.59
C LYS A 39 -13.81 -18.01 -9.09
N ILE A 40 -14.16 -16.79 -9.48
CA ILE A 40 -14.40 -16.42 -10.89
C ILE A 40 -13.14 -16.68 -11.74
N ILE A 41 -11.97 -16.27 -11.25
CA ILE A 41 -10.70 -16.49 -11.94
C ILE A 41 -10.37 -17.98 -12.08
N LYS A 42 -10.65 -18.80 -11.05
CA LYS A 42 -10.43 -20.25 -11.13
C LYS A 42 -11.39 -20.96 -12.07
N ASP A 43 -12.64 -20.49 -12.17
CA ASP A 43 -13.63 -21.05 -13.07
C ASP A 43 -13.24 -20.81 -14.54
N GLU A 44 -12.72 -19.61 -14.86
CA GLU A 44 -12.30 -19.24 -16.22
C GLU A 44 -10.89 -19.76 -16.57
N TRP A 45 -9.94 -19.59 -15.64
CA TRP A 45 -8.54 -19.95 -15.81
C TRP A 45 -8.07 -20.87 -14.67
N PRO A 46 -8.30 -22.20 -14.77
CA PRO A 46 -8.04 -23.14 -13.68
C PRO A 46 -6.59 -23.19 -13.18
N HIS A 47 -5.63 -22.84 -14.03
CA HIS A 47 -4.20 -22.82 -13.70
C HIS A 47 -3.70 -21.45 -13.20
N ALA A 48 -4.55 -20.42 -13.21
CA ALA A 48 -4.18 -19.11 -12.72
C ALA A 48 -4.21 -19.05 -11.19
N GLN A 49 -3.33 -18.23 -10.63
CA GLN A 49 -3.24 -17.99 -9.19
C GLN A 49 -3.54 -16.52 -8.90
N LEU A 50 -4.59 -16.28 -8.12
CA LEU A 50 -4.88 -14.95 -7.58
C LEU A 50 -4.22 -14.81 -6.20
N GLU A 51 -3.43 -13.76 -6.04
CA GLU A 51 -2.80 -13.38 -4.79
C GLU A 51 -3.08 -11.90 -4.46
N VAL A 52 -3.22 -11.62 -3.17
CA VAL A 52 -3.27 -10.26 -2.63
C VAL A 52 -1.84 -9.75 -2.48
N PHE A 53 -1.61 -8.47 -2.75
CA PHE A 53 -0.34 -7.82 -2.42
C PHE A 53 -0.58 -6.42 -1.85
N GLY A 54 0.49 -5.62 -1.78
CA GLY A 54 0.40 -4.21 -1.47
C GLY A 54 -0.04 -3.94 -0.03
N SER A 55 -0.72 -2.82 0.16
CA SER A 55 -1.09 -2.34 1.50
C SER A 55 -2.08 -3.28 2.18
N PHE A 56 -2.95 -3.96 1.42
CA PHE A 56 -3.91 -4.92 1.97
C PHE A 56 -3.22 -6.16 2.56
N ARG A 57 -2.10 -6.61 1.98
CA ARG A 57 -1.33 -7.75 2.53
C ARG A 57 -0.55 -7.41 3.80
N THR A 58 -0.20 -6.14 4.00
CA THR A 58 0.63 -5.68 5.12
C THR A 58 -0.18 -5.00 6.23
N ASP A 59 -1.51 -4.91 6.08
CA ASP A 59 -2.42 -4.14 6.93
C ASP A 59 -2.08 -2.64 7.05
N LEU A 60 -1.29 -2.11 6.10
CA LEU A 60 -0.92 -0.68 6.04
C LEU A 60 -1.79 0.11 5.07
N TYR A 61 -3.08 -0.21 4.96
CA TYR A 61 -4.03 0.51 4.10
C TYR A 61 -4.88 1.48 4.90
N LEU A 62 -5.17 2.64 4.31
CA LEU A 62 -6.15 3.58 4.86
C LEU A 62 -7.55 2.96 4.79
N PRO A 63 -8.54 3.42 5.58
CA PRO A 63 -9.92 2.92 5.51
C PRO A 63 -10.52 2.96 4.10
N THR A 64 -10.14 3.97 3.31
CA THR A 64 -10.52 4.18 1.90
C THR A 64 -9.62 3.45 0.89
N GLY A 65 -8.62 2.72 1.37
CA GLY A 65 -7.61 2.03 0.57
C GLY A 65 -8.21 0.91 -0.29
N ASP A 66 -7.59 0.75 -1.45
CA ASP A 66 -7.87 -0.24 -2.48
C ASP A 66 -7.39 -1.66 -2.10
N ILE A 67 -7.91 -2.64 -2.84
CA ILE A 67 -7.43 -4.03 -2.81
C ILE A 67 -6.54 -4.26 -4.04
N ASP A 68 -5.26 -4.47 -3.78
CA ASP A 68 -4.27 -4.84 -4.79
C ASP A 68 -4.25 -6.36 -5.02
N LEU A 69 -4.55 -6.79 -6.25
CA LEU A 69 -4.58 -8.20 -6.65
C LEU A 69 -3.65 -8.45 -7.84
N VAL A 70 -2.93 -9.57 -7.79
CA VAL A 70 -2.15 -10.07 -8.91
C VAL A 70 -2.70 -11.41 -9.36
N ILE A 71 -2.95 -11.55 -10.66
CA ILE A 71 -3.22 -12.85 -11.27
C ILE A 71 -1.94 -13.33 -11.97
N LYS A 72 -1.40 -14.42 -11.46
CA LYS A 72 -0.27 -15.14 -12.05
C LYS A 72 -0.80 -16.24 -12.96
N GLY A 73 -0.34 -16.26 -14.21
CA GLY A 73 -0.73 -17.28 -15.17
C GLY A 73 0.20 -17.30 -16.37
N ASN A 74 0.08 -18.38 -17.16
CA ASN A 74 0.81 -18.50 -18.42
C ASN A 74 -0.02 -17.88 -19.55
N TRP A 75 0.10 -16.57 -19.72
CA TRP A 75 -0.72 -15.79 -20.65
C TRP A 75 -0.14 -15.67 -22.08
N GLY A 76 1.01 -16.28 -22.36
CA GLY A 76 1.73 -16.05 -23.62
C GLY A 76 2.25 -14.61 -23.74
N GLN A 77 2.25 -14.06 -24.95
CA GLN A 77 2.79 -12.72 -25.23
C GLN A 77 1.85 -11.58 -24.81
N ILE A 78 0.53 -11.81 -24.83
CA ILE A 78 -0.48 -10.78 -24.59
C ILE A 78 -1.32 -11.20 -23.38
N PRO A 79 -1.19 -10.53 -22.23
CA PRO A 79 -2.03 -10.80 -21.06
C PRO A 79 -3.52 -10.55 -21.34
N PRO A 80 -4.45 -11.39 -20.85
CA PRO A 80 -5.88 -11.34 -21.19
C PRO A 80 -6.65 -10.24 -20.42
N LEU A 81 -6.21 -8.98 -20.47
CA LEU A 81 -6.86 -7.88 -19.75
C LEU A 81 -8.31 -7.65 -20.23
N TYR A 82 -8.54 -7.64 -21.53
CA TYR A 82 -9.89 -7.39 -22.06
C TYR A 82 -10.85 -8.57 -21.84
N ASP A 83 -10.33 -9.80 -21.77
CA ASP A 83 -11.14 -10.96 -21.38
C ASP A 83 -11.48 -10.90 -19.90
N LEU A 84 -10.54 -10.46 -19.06
CA LEU A 84 -10.80 -10.19 -17.64
C LEU A 84 -11.84 -9.07 -17.45
N GLU A 85 -11.79 -7.99 -18.22
CA GLU A 85 -12.82 -6.95 -18.22
C GLU A 85 -14.21 -7.56 -18.47
N ARG A 86 -14.37 -8.32 -19.55
CA ARG A 86 -15.65 -8.95 -19.90
C ARG A 86 -16.12 -9.90 -18.80
N LEU A 87 -15.24 -10.75 -18.30
CA LEU A 87 -15.54 -11.70 -17.24
C LEU A 87 -16.04 -11.00 -15.96
N LEU A 88 -15.42 -9.89 -15.55
CA LEU A 88 -15.81 -9.14 -14.35
C LEU A 88 -17.20 -8.50 -14.50
N ILE A 89 -17.54 -8.03 -15.72
CA ILE A 89 -18.87 -7.48 -16.03
C ILE A 89 -19.92 -8.59 -16.10
N ASP A 90 -19.66 -9.67 -16.84
CA ASP A 90 -20.60 -10.77 -17.06
C ASP A 90 -20.92 -11.52 -15.77
N ARG A 91 -19.98 -11.56 -14.82
CA ARG A 91 -20.16 -12.14 -13.48
C ARG A 91 -20.62 -11.12 -12.43
N GLU A 92 -21.02 -9.91 -12.85
CA GLU A 92 -21.58 -8.87 -12.01
C GLU A 92 -20.69 -8.47 -10.81
N VAL A 93 -19.36 -8.51 -10.99
CA VAL A 93 -18.39 -8.10 -9.95
C VAL A 93 -18.37 -6.58 -9.80
N CYS A 94 -18.54 -5.87 -10.90
CA CYS A 94 -18.52 -4.41 -10.96
C CYS A 94 -19.41 -3.92 -12.10
N ASP A 95 -19.81 -2.65 -12.03
CA ASP A 95 -20.55 -2.01 -13.12
C ASP A 95 -19.59 -1.42 -14.15
N ARG A 96 -19.96 -1.45 -15.44
CA ARG A 96 -19.15 -0.92 -16.55
C ARG A 96 -18.62 0.50 -16.33
N PRO A 97 -19.39 1.46 -15.75
CA PRO A 97 -18.89 2.80 -15.50
C PRO A 97 -17.72 2.86 -14.51
N SER A 98 -17.65 1.91 -13.57
CA SER A 98 -16.60 1.84 -12.55
C SER A 98 -15.29 1.24 -13.07
N LEU A 99 -15.35 0.38 -14.09
CA LEU A 99 -14.20 -0.35 -14.60
C LEU A 99 -13.39 0.47 -15.60
N ARG A 100 -12.06 0.46 -15.45
CA ARG A 100 -11.09 1.05 -16.38
C ARG A 100 -9.94 0.08 -16.62
N VAL A 101 -9.63 -0.16 -17.89
CA VAL A 101 -8.44 -0.89 -18.31
C VAL A 101 -7.33 0.13 -18.55
N LEU A 102 -6.19 -0.05 -17.87
CA LEU A 102 -4.99 0.78 -18.00
C LEU A 102 -3.89 -0.05 -18.68
N ASP A 103 -4.04 -0.32 -19.98
CA ASP A 103 -3.15 -1.18 -20.76
C ASP A 103 -1.84 -0.50 -21.21
N LYS A 104 -1.80 0.83 -21.21
CA LYS A 104 -0.62 1.64 -21.60
C LYS A 104 0.32 1.99 -20.44
N ALA A 105 -0.04 1.66 -19.21
CA ALA A 105 0.82 1.91 -18.06
C ALA A 105 2.05 0.98 -18.08
N THR A 106 3.12 1.37 -17.39
CA THR A 106 4.32 0.51 -17.20
C THR A 106 3.95 -0.87 -16.66
N VAL A 107 2.92 -0.92 -15.81
CA VAL A 107 2.31 -2.15 -15.32
C VAL A 107 0.84 -2.14 -15.75
N PRO A 108 0.48 -2.90 -16.79
CA PRO A 108 -0.90 -3.00 -17.22
C PRO A 108 -1.80 -3.58 -16.13
N LEU A 109 -2.94 -2.92 -15.88
CA LEU A 109 -3.87 -3.32 -14.82
C LEU A 109 -5.32 -2.92 -15.13
N ILE A 110 -6.26 -3.49 -14.39
CA ILE A 110 -7.68 -3.11 -14.41
C ILE A 110 -8.04 -2.54 -13.05
N LYS A 111 -8.63 -1.34 -13.05
CA LYS A 111 -9.20 -0.70 -11.85
C LYS A 111 -10.71 -0.76 -11.90
N PHE A 112 -11.37 -1.05 -10.79
CA PHE A 112 -12.82 -0.96 -10.68
C PHE A 112 -13.27 -0.75 -9.23
N ARG A 113 -14.58 -0.55 -9.02
CA ARG A 113 -15.19 -0.62 -7.68
C ARG A 113 -16.08 -1.85 -7.59
N ASP A 114 -15.95 -2.61 -6.51
CA ASP A 114 -16.82 -3.73 -6.24
C ASP A 114 -18.29 -3.27 -6.15
N ARG A 115 -19.17 -3.94 -6.89
CA ARG A 115 -20.60 -3.57 -7.02
C ARG A 115 -21.35 -3.52 -5.68
N TYR A 116 -20.93 -4.31 -4.69
CA TYR A 116 -21.69 -4.46 -3.45
C TYR A 116 -21.15 -3.61 -2.31
N THR A 117 -19.84 -3.38 -2.28
CA THR A 117 -19.15 -2.68 -1.18
C THR A 117 -18.58 -1.32 -1.59
N GLU A 118 -18.56 -1.01 -2.89
CA GLU A 118 -17.90 0.16 -3.48
C GLU A 118 -16.39 0.25 -3.21
N ILE A 119 -15.78 -0.81 -2.65
CA ILE A 119 -14.34 -0.88 -2.40
C ILE A 119 -13.60 -0.92 -3.73
N ALA A 120 -12.58 -0.07 -3.86
CA ALA A 120 -11.73 -0.03 -5.05
C ALA A 120 -10.85 -1.29 -5.12
N VAL A 121 -10.70 -1.83 -6.34
CA VAL A 121 -9.90 -3.03 -6.61
C VAL A 121 -9.05 -2.79 -7.85
N ASP A 122 -7.76 -3.07 -7.70
CA ASP A 122 -6.77 -2.99 -8.76
C ASP A 122 -6.23 -4.39 -9.04
N ILE A 123 -6.38 -4.87 -10.28
CA ILE A 123 -5.92 -6.19 -10.71
C ILE A 123 -4.82 -6.06 -11.76
N SER A 124 -3.63 -6.52 -11.43
CA SER A 124 -2.49 -6.61 -12.34
C SER A 124 -2.23 -8.06 -12.78
N LEU A 125 -1.56 -8.24 -13.92
CA LEU A 125 -1.20 -9.55 -14.46
C LEU A 125 0.31 -9.77 -14.40
N ASN A 126 0.74 -10.92 -13.88
CA ASN A 126 2.14 -11.37 -13.83
C ASN A 126 3.15 -10.38 -13.19
N GLN A 127 2.72 -9.62 -12.20
CA GLN A 127 3.62 -8.80 -11.37
C GLN A 127 4.55 -9.69 -10.52
N VAL A 128 5.83 -9.75 -10.87
CA VAL A 128 6.76 -10.81 -10.38
C VAL A 128 7.34 -10.54 -8.99
N ASN A 129 7.20 -9.32 -8.42
CA ASN A 129 7.85 -8.95 -7.16
C ASN A 129 6.91 -8.38 -6.08
N CYS A 130 5.63 -8.13 -6.39
CA CYS A 130 4.68 -7.52 -5.46
C CYS A 130 4.54 -8.27 -4.13
N VAL A 131 4.62 -9.59 -4.17
CA VAL A 131 4.47 -10.49 -3.02
C VAL A 131 5.70 -10.39 -2.12
N LYS A 132 6.90 -10.46 -2.70
CA LYS A 132 8.16 -10.29 -1.95
C LYS A 132 8.28 -8.91 -1.32
N ALA A 133 7.82 -7.87 -2.02
CA ALA A 133 7.78 -6.51 -1.47
C ALA A 133 6.88 -6.42 -0.23
N ALA A 134 5.69 -7.04 -0.27
CA ALA A 134 4.81 -7.08 0.89
C ALA A 134 5.42 -7.87 2.06
N GLU A 135 6.07 -9.02 1.80
CA GLU A 135 6.81 -9.77 2.83
C GLU A 135 7.91 -8.94 3.47
N PHE A 136 8.73 -8.27 2.66
CA PHE A 136 9.78 -7.37 3.14
C PHE A 136 9.22 -6.26 4.03
N VAL A 137 8.08 -5.66 3.66
CA VAL A 137 7.43 -4.64 4.48
C VAL A 137 6.92 -5.22 5.79
N SER A 138 6.28 -6.38 5.78
CA SER A 138 5.82 -7.05 7.00
C SER A 138 6.99 -7.37 7.94
N ASP A 139 8.09 -7.92 7.42
CA ASP A 139 9.30 -8.21 8.20
C ASP A 139 9.93 -6.93 8.76
N SER A 140 9.91 -5.85 7.97
CA SER A 140 10.40 -4.53 8.40
C SER A 140 9.55 -3.94 9.53
N CYS A 141 8.22 -4.15 9.51
CA CYS A 141 7.32 -3.71 10.58
C CYS A 141 7.58 -4.48 11.88
N LEU A 142 7.96 -5.76 11.80
CA LEU A 142 8.39 -6.53 12.97
C LEU A 142 9.72 -6.02 13.53
N GLN A 143 10.65 -5.62 12.67
CA GLN A 143 11.95 -5.09 13.08
C GLN A 143 11.84 -3.66 13.67
N PHE A 144 10.93 -2.85 13.13
CA PHE A 144 10.73 -1.46 13.51
C PHE A 144 9.26 -1.22 13.86
N PRO A 145 8.85 -1.39 15.14
CA PRO A 145 7.45 -1.23 15.55
C PRO A 145 6.87 0.16 15.25
N CYS A 146 7.71 1.19 15.13
CA CYS A 146 7.31 2.54 14.75
C CYS A 146 6.98 2.70 13.25
N LEU A 147 7.35 1.76 12.39
CA LEU A 147 7.18 1.88 10.93
C LEU A 147 5.69 1.96 10.54
N SER A 148 4.85 1.10 11.10
CA SER A 148 3.42 1.07 10.79
C SER A 148 2.69 2.37 11.17
N PRO A 149 2.77 2.88 12.43
CA PRO A 149 2.09 4.12 12.79
C PRO A 149 2.63 5.34 12.02
N LEU A 150 3.95 5.43 11.80
CA LEU A 150 4.53 6.51 10.98
C LEU A 150 4.04 6.45 9.54
N THR A 151 4.02 5.25 8.95
CA THR A 151 3.51 5.04 7.58
C THR A 151 2.07 5.49 7.46
N MET A 152 1.22 5.15 8.42
CA MET A 152 -0.21 5.47 8.36
C MET A 152 -0.49 6.97 8.50
N VAL A 153 0.20 7.67 9.40
CA VAL A 153 0.11 9.13 9.52
C VAL A 153 0.59 9.82 8.24
N LEU A 154 1.76 9.44 7.73
CA LEU A 154 2.33 10.05 6.53
C LEU A 154 1.51 9.72 5.27
N LYS A 155 0.96 8.51 5.18
CA LYS A 155 0.07 8.11 4.10
C LYS A 155 -1.21 8.95 4.11
N GLN A 156 -1.83 9.17 5.27
CA GLN A 156 -2.97 10.09 5.39
C GLN A 156 -2.57 11.51 4.98
N PHE A 157 -1.44 12.01 5.48
CA PHE A 157 -0.95 13.35 5.19
C PHE A 157 -0.79 13.62 3.68
N LEU A 158 -0.23 12.65 2.94
CA LEU A 158 -0.06 12.72 1.49
C LEU A 158 -1.41 12.59 0.76
N SER A 159 -2.29 11.69 1.23
CA SER A 159 -3.62 11.48 0.66
C SER A 159 -4.47 12.76 0.69
N GLU A 160 -4.49 13.47 1.81
CA GLU A 160 -5.22 14.75 1.97
C GLU A 160 -4.73 15.86 1.02
N ARG A 161 -3.54 15.68 0.45
CA ARG A 161 -2.90 16.65 -0.48
C ARG A 161 -2.87 16.16 -1.92
N ASN A 162 -3.45 14.99 -2.21
CA ASN A 162 -3.37 14.32 -3.51
C ASN A 162 -1.92 14.06 -3.97
N LEU A 163 -1.01 13.82 -3.02
CA LEU A 163 0.41 13.52 -3.27
C LEU A 163 0.72 12.02 -3.24
N ASN A 164 -0.30 11.16 -3.24
CA ASN A 164 -0.20 9.71 -3.18
C ASN A 164 -0.47 9.02 -4.54
N GLU A 165 -0.68 9.79 -5.61
CA GLU A 165 -0.97 9.29 -6.96
C GLU A 165 0.27 9.38 -7.86
N VAL A 166 0.91 8.24 -8.12
CA VAL A 166 2.17 8.17 -8.90
C VAL A 166 2.02 8.75 -10.30
N PHE A 167 0.85 8.56 -10.91
CA PHE A 167 0.57 9.07 -12.26
C PHE A 167 0.71 10.60 -12.35
N PHE A 168 0.41 11.32 -11.27
CA PHE A 168 0.52 12.78 -11.19
C PHE A 168 1.82 13.25 -10.51
N GLY A 169 2.83 12.37 -10.39
CA GLY A 169 4.10 12.67 -9.73
C GLY A 169 4.07 12.53 -8.21
N GLY A 170 3.03 11.93 -7.64
CA GLY A 170 2.94 11.60 -6.22
C GLY A 170 3.79 10.39 -5.82
N LEU A 171 3.86 10.14 -4.51
CA LEU A 171 4.57 9.01 -3.93
C LEU A 171 3.69 7.75 -3.87
N SER A 172 4.24 6.62 -4.31
CA SER A 172 3.60 5.33 -4.08
C SER A 172 3.65 4.94 -2.61
N SER A 173 2.68 4.12 -2.16
CA SER A 173 2.68 3.56 -0.81
C SER A 173 3.99 2.83 -0.47
N TYR A 174 4.55 2.08 -1.42
CA TYR A 174 5.79 1.35 -1.22
C TYR A 174 6.99 2.30 -1.13
N SER A 175 7.06 3.32 -1.99
CA SER A 175 8.11 4.35 -1.94
C SER A 175 8.12 5.06 -0.58
N LEU A 176 6.94 5.43 -0.05
CA LEU A 176 6.82 6.03 1.27
C LEU A 176 7.39 5.12 2.37
N VAL A 177 7.03 3.84 2.36
CA VAL A 177 7.55 2.86 3.33
C VAL A 177 9.08 2.76 3.24
N LEU A 178 9.64 2.73 2.03
CA LEU A 178 11.09 2.69 1.84
C LEU A 178 11.79 3.97 2.34
N MET A 179 11.18 5.14 2.14
CA MET A 179 11.71 6.40 2.68
C MET A 179 11.76 6.38 4.21
N ILE A 180 10.67 5.95 4.86
CA ILE A 180 10.60 5.84 6.32
C ILE A 180 11.61 4.80 6.80
N LEU A 181 11.67 3.64 6.18
CA LEU A 181 12.60 2.57 6.55
C LEU A 181 14.05 3.02 6.41
N ASN A 182 14.42 3.72 5.33
CA ASN A 182 15.75 4.27 5.15
C ASN A 182 16.09 5.30 6.25
N PHE A 183 15.15 6.17 6.60
CA PHE A 183 15.29 7.08 7.72
C PHE A 183 15.56 6.34 9.05
N LEU A 184 14.77 5.31 9.37
CA LEU A 184 14.95 4.49 10.58
C LEU A 184 16.29 3.73 10.57
N LEU A 185 16.69 3.21 9.41
CA LEU A 185 17.96 2.52 9.22
C LEU A 185 19.17 3.43 9.41
N LEU A 186 19.06 4.73 9.13
CA LEU A 186 20.13 5.71 9.29
C LEU A 186 20.06 6.47 10.63
N HIS A 187 18.96 6.38 11.37
CA HIS A 187 18.76 7.06 12.65
C HIS A 187 19.88 6.74 13.67
N ASN A 188 20.42 7.75 14.35
CA ASN A 188 21.56 7.56 15.27
C ASN A 188 21.22 6.66 16.47
N ASP A 189 20.04 6.85 17.04
CA ASP A 189 19.55 6.02 18.14
C ASP A 189 18.88 4.74 17.60
N LYS A 190 19.66 3.66 17.55
CA LYS A 190 19.24 2.34 17.03
C LYS A 190 18.32 1.58 17.97
N ASP A 191 18.38 1.88 19.26
CA ASP A 191 17.58 1.23 20.30
C ASP A 191 16.19 1.84 20.34
N MET A 192 16.10 3.18 20.22
CA MET A 192 14.83 3.89 20.18
C MET A 192 13.96 3.45 18.99
N VAL A 193 14.51 3.38 17.78
CA VAL A 193 13.72 3.05 16.57
C VAL A 193 13.22 1.59 16.55
N ARG A 194 13.89 0.69 17.27
CA ARG A 194 13.48 -0.72 17.41
C ARG A 194 12.62 -0.97 18.64
N SER A 195 12.48 0.02 19.52
CA SER A 195 11.66 -0.10 20.71
C SER A 195 10.17 -0.06 20.36
N PRO A 196 9.34 -0.93 20.96
CA PRO A 196 7.89 -0.80 20.90
C PRO A 196 7.36 0.49 21.52
N LYS A 197 8.18 1.20 22.31
CA LYS A 197 7.87 2.49 22.95
C LYS A 197 8.66 3.63 22.30
N ALA A 198 8.94 3.52 21.01
CA ALA A 198 9.63 4.58 20.27
C ALA A 198 8.87 5.91 20.42
N ASN A 199 9.60 7.01 20.52
CA ASN A 199 8.99 8.35 20.54
C ASN A 199 8.54 8.72 19.11
N LEU A 200 7.30 8.34 18.76
CA LEU A 200 6.75 8.53 17.42
C LEU A 200 6.67 10.02 17.05
N GLY A 201 6.38 10.89 18.02
CA GLY A 201 6.31 12.33 17.79
C GLY A 201 7.65 12.93 17.39
N GLN A 202 8.74 12.53 18.06
CA GLN A 202 10.10 12.90 17.67
C GLN A 202 10.44 12.36 16.28
N LEU A 203 10.20 11.06 16.04
CA LEU A 203 10.51 10.41 14.77
C LEU A 203 9.76 11.02 13.58
N LEU A 204 8.48 11.38 13.75
CA LEU A 204 7.70 12.02 12.70
C LEU A 204 8.29 13.40 12.34
N LEU A 205 8.64 14.20 13.35
CA LEU A 205 9.18 15.53 13.13
C LEU A 205 10.58 15.48 12.51
N ASP A 206 11.43 14.56 12.95
CA ASP A 206 12.76 14.33 12.36
C ASP A 206 12.66 13.84 10.92
N PHE A 207 11.69 12.97 10.61
CA PHE A 207 11.44 12.52 9.24
C PHE A 207 11.02 13.69 8.34
N LEU A 208 10.09 14.53 8.81
CA LEU A 208 9.60 15.69 8.06
C LEU A 208 10.69 16.76 7.88
N ASP A 209 11.52 16.98 8.88
CA ASP A 209 12.66 17.89 8.81
C ASP A 209 13.74 17.37 7.84
N LEU A 210 14.03 16.06 7.89
CA LEU A 210 14.96 15.43 6.95
C LEU A 210 14.47 15.58 5.51
N PHE A 211 13.30 15.05 5.17
CA PHE A 211 12.83 15.04 3.79
C PHE A 211 12.22 16.38 3.35
N GLY A 212 11.90 17.29 4.27
CA GLY A 212 11.38 18.62 3.96
C GLY A 212 12.45 19.67 3.71
N ASP A 213 13.62 19.55 4.35
CA ASP A 213 14.66 20.60 4.31
C ASP A 213 16.08 20.05 4.10
N LYS A 214 16.47 18.97 4.81
CA LYS A 214 17.89 18.55 4.89
C LYS A 214 18.33 17.52 3.85
N PHE A 215 17.39 16.81 3.22
CA PHE A 215 17.69 15.75 2.28
C PHE A 215 18.15 16.33 0.95
N ASP A 216 19.36 15.98 0.52
CA ASP A 216 19.92 16.41 -0.75
C ASP A 216 19.31 15.56 -1.90
N TYR A 217 18.20 16.06 -2.44
CA TYR A 217 17.48 15.43 -3.54
C TYR A 217 18.27 15.42 -4.86
N GLU A 218 19.17 16.38 -5.09
CA GLU A 218 20.00 16.39 -6.30
C GLU A 218 21.03 15.27 -6.26
N LYS A 219 21.59 15.00 -5.09
CA LYS A 219 22.62 13.97 -4.91
C LYS A 219 22.06 12.57 -4.70
N TYR A 220 20.93 12.45 -4.00
CA TYR A 220 20.41 11.14 -3.56
C TYR A 220 18.99 10.82 -4.06
N GLY A 221 18.29 11.77 -4.71
CA GLY A 221 16.93 11.55 -5.21
C GLY A 221 16.83 10.55 -6.36
N GLU A 222 17.92 10.35 -7.11
CA GLU A 222 17.99 9.37 -8.22
C GLU A 222 18.38 7.95 -7.76
N CYS A 223 18.59 7.71 -6.46
CA CYS A 223 18.82 6.35 -5.97
C CYS A 223 17.56 5.51 -6.22
N LYS A 224 17.60 4.69 -7.27
CA LYS A 224 16.61 3.66 -7.57
C LYS A 224 16.57 2.68 -6.40
N PHE A 225 15.68 2.93 -5.43
CA PHE A 225 15.44 2.06 -4.28
C PHE A 225 14.83 0.69 -4.64
N VAL A 226 14.74 0.37 -5.94
CA VAL A 226 14.32 -0.95 -6.43
C VAL A 226 15.10 -1.25 -7.72
N GLN A 227 16.14 -2.07 -7.60
CA GLN A 227 16.58 -2.98 -8.67
C GLN A 227 16.36 -4.40 -8.20
#